data_AF-A0A932GZY6-F1
#
_entry.id   AF-A0A932GZY6-F1
#
_cell.length_a   1.000
_cell.length_b   1.000
_cell.length_c   1.000
_cell.angle_alpha   90.00
_cell.angle_beta   90.00
_cell.angle_gamma   90.00
#
_symmetry.space_group_name_H-M   'P 1'
#
loop_
_entity.id
_entity.type
_entity.pdbx_description
1 polymer ?
#
loop_
_entity_poly.entity_id
_entity_poly.type
_entity_poly.pdbx_seq_one_letter_code
_entity_poly.pdbx_strand_id
1 'polypeptide(L)'
;MPNITMLDIEALRKTKLRPYIDKCLEHRAPDPGFHAMMGHNVDLCEAMFVAWDTIFNTGRVGHKLKEIIRVQLSRMASCVY
;
A
#
# COMPACT_ATOMS: atom_id res chain seq x y z
N MET A 1 14.73 -3.39 -1.85
CA MET A 1 14.19 -2.58 -2.96
C MET A 1 13.63 -3.52 -4.01
N PRO A 2 12.51 -3.17 -4.67
CA PRO A 2 11.86 -4.00 -5.66
C PRO A 2 12.74 -4.13 -6.92
N ASN A 3 12.72 -5.31 -7.56
CA ASN A 3 13.42 -5.55 -8.83
C ASN A 3 12.50 -5.25 -10.02
N ILE A 4 11.90 -4.07 -10.03
CA ILE A 4 11.02 -3.57 -11.11
C ILE A 4 11.24 -2.08 -11.26
N THR A 5 11.02 -1.55 -12.46
CA THR A 5 11.04 -0.11 -12.72
C THR A 5 9.95 0.57 -11.88
N MET A 6 10.33 1.63 -11.16
CA MET A 6 9.38 2.47 -10.42
C MET A 6 8.67 3.39 -11.40
N LEU A 7 7.33 3.36 -11.40
CA LEU A 7 6.54 4.25 -12.24
C LEU A 7 6.48 5.67 -11.65
N ASP A 8 6.35 6.65 -12.54
CA ASP A 8 6.12 8.04 -12.16
C ASP A 8 4.74 8.18 -11.49
N ILE A 9 4.73 8.73 -10.28
CA ILE A 9 3.51 8.95 -9.50
C ILE A 9 2.59 9.95 -10.20
N GLU A 10 3.13 11.00 -10.84
CA GLU A 10 2.30 12.00 -11.51
C GLU A 10 1.62 11.44 -12.77
N ALA A 11 2.28 10.50 -13.47
CA ALA A 11 1.63 9.72 -14.52
C ALA A 11 0.52 8.82 -13.96
N LEU A 12 0.75 8.12 -12.84
CA LEU A 12 -0.25 7.25 -12.21
C LEU A 12 -1.47 8.02 -11.67
N ARG A 13 -1.30 9.26 -11.20
CA ARG A 13 -2.39 10.16 -10.79
C ARG A 13 -3.34 10.55 -11.92
N LYS A 14 -2.99 10.26 -13.19
CA LYS A 14 -3.91 10.43 -14.35
C LYS A 14 -4.83 9.23 -14.56
N THR A 15 -4.66 8.15 -13.80
CA THR A 15 -5.49 6.94 -13.84
C THR A 15 -6.56 6.95 -12.75
N LYS A 16 -7.33 5.87 -12.64
CA LYS A 16 -8.26 5.66 -11.52
C LYS A 16 -7.58 5.54 -10.14
N LEU A 17 -6.25 5.47 -10.07
CA LEU A 17 -5.52 5.39 -8.80
C LEU A 17 -5.39 6.71 -8.07
N ARG A 18 -5.69 7.84 -8.71
CA ARG A 18 -5.57 9.18 -8.13
C ARG A 18 -6.06 9.32 -6.68
N PRO A 19 -7.32 8.95 -6.33
CA PRO A 19 -7.81 9.13 -4.96
C PRO A 19 -7.00 8.34 -3.93
N TYR A 20 -6.51 7.15 -4.29
CA TYR A 20 -5.70 6.31 -3.40
C TYR A 20 -4.29 6.87 -3.23
N ILE A 21 -3.69 7.37 -4.31
CA ILE A 21 -2.38 8.03 -4.28
C ILE A 21 -2.44 9.28 -3.43
N ASP A 22 -3.45 10.13 -3.63
CA ASP A 22 -3.61 11.37 -2.88
C ASP A 22 -3.74 11.09 -1.37
N LYS A 23 -4.56 10.08 -1.00
CA LYS A 23 -4.68 9.60 0.40
C LYS A 23 -3.34 9.08 0.96
N CYS A 24 -2.61 8.32 0.15
CA CYS A 24 -1.28 7.80 0.50
C CYS A 24 -0.28 8.93 0.80
N LEU A 25 -0.24 9.95 -0.04
CA LEU A 25 0.67 11.08 0.10
C LEU A 25 0.35 11.93 1.34
N GLU A 26 -0.94 12.07 1.65
CA GLU A 26 -1.40 12.78 2.86
C GLU A 26 -1.03 12.04 4.15
N HIS A 27 -1.35 10.76 4.24
CA HIS A 27 -1.21 9.99 5.49
C HIS A 27 0.13 9.25 5.62
N ARG A 28 0.92 9.18 4.54
CA ARG A 28 2.16 8.39 4.44
C ARG A 28 1.96 6.90 4.75
N ALA A 29 0.77 6.36 4.43
CA ALA A 29 0.40 4.97 4.64
C ALA A 29 -0.58 4.46 3.56
N PRO A 30 -0.28 3.36 2.85
CA PRO A 30 1.02 2.68 2.80
C PRO A 30 2.12 3.63 2.28
N ASP A 31 3.37 3.15 2.31
CA ASP A 31 4.51 3.87 1.75
C ASP A 31 4.19 4.45 0.34
N PRO A 32 4.53 5.71 0.05
CA PRO A 32 4.23 6.33 -1.25
C PRO A 32 4.76 5.56 -2.47
N GLY A 33 5.85 4.79 -2.30
CA GLY A 33 6.41 3.92 -3.34
C GLY A 33 5.53 2.73 -3.71
N PHE A 34 4.52 2.39 -2.89
CA PHE A 34 3.58 1.29 -3.15
C PHE A 34 2.95 1.39 -4.54
N HIS A 35 2.40 2.57 -4.88
CA HIS A 35 1.73 2.79 -6.15
C HIS A 35 2.71 2.76 -7.33
N ALA A 36 3.94 3.23 -7.15
CA ALA A 36 4.97 3.17 -8.18
C ALA A 36 5.41 1.73 -8.52
N MET A 37 5.32 0.80 -7.55
CA MET A 37 5.58 -0.62 -7.77
C MET A 37 4.37 -1.38 -8.33
N MET A 38 3.18 -1.17 -7.74
CA MET A 38 1.98 -1.94 -8.09
C MET A 38 1.25 -1.39 -9.31
N GLY A 39 1.46 -0.11 -9.65
CA GLY A 39 0.77 0.61 -10.72
C GLY A 39 1.00 0.07 -12.12
N HIS A 40 1.94 -0.86 -12.31
CA HIS A 40 2.09 -1.63 -13.56
C HIS A 40 0.81 -2.39 -13.93
N ASN A 41 0.00 -2.75 -12.92
CA ASN A 41 -1.37 -3.20 -13.12
C ASN A 41 -2.31 -2.37 -12.24
N VAL A 42 -3.02 -1.44 -12.89
CA VAL A 42 -3.89 -0.46 -12.24
C VAL A 42 -5.05 -1.12 -11.48
N ASP A 43 -5.62 -2.20 -12.01
CA ASP A 43 -6.72 -2.93 -11.37
C ASP A 43 -6.24 -3.66 -10.12
N LEU A 44 -5.09 -4.33 -10.21
CA LEU A 44 -4.48 -5.01 -9.07
C LEU A 44 -4.06 -4.01 -7.98
N CYS A 45 -3.48 -2.89 -8.37
CA CYS A 45 -3.06 -1.85 -7.44
C CYS A 45 -4.25 -1.29 -6.64
N GLU A 46 -5.36 -1.00 -7.31
CA GLU A 46 -6.60 -0.57 -6.66
C GLU A 46 -7.13 -1.64 -5.70
N ALA A 47 -7.29 -2.88 -6.17
CA ALA A 47 -7.82 -3.97 -5.35
C ALA A 47 -6.97 -4.19 -4.09
N MET A 48 -5.64 -4.14 -4.22
CA MET A 48 -4.72 -4.29 -3.10
C MET A 48 -4.80 -3.11 -2.13
N PHE A 49 -4.89 -1.87 -2.63
CA PHE A 49 -5.05 -0.69 -1.78
C PHE A 49 -6.34 -0.75 -0.97
N VAL A 50 -7.47 -1.07 -1.61
CA VAL A 50 -8.78 -1.18 -0.94
C VAL A 50 -8.76 -2.25 0.14
N ALA A 51 -8.18 -3.42 -0.14
CA ALA A 51 -8.04 -4.48 0.84
C ALA A 51 -7.17 -4.05 2.04
N TRP A 52 -6.00 -3.45 1.76
CA TRP A 52 -5.11 -2.93 2.78
C TRP A 52 -5.80 -1.86 3.65
N ASP A 53 -6.42 -0.87 3.03
CA ASP A 53 -7.05 0.29 3.70
C ASP A 53 -8.19 -0.18 4.62
N THR A 54 -9.00 -1.12 4.14
CA THR A 54 -10.09 -1.72 4.90
C THR A 54 -9.55 -2.41 6.15
N ILE A 55 -8.53 -3.28 6.01
CA ILE A 55 -7.96 -4.02 7.14
C ILE A 55 -7.23 -3.09 8.10
N PHE A 56 -6.53 -2.09 7.59
CA PHE A 56 -5.74 -1.15 8.38
C PHE A 56 -6.64 -0.27 9.25
N ASN A 57 -7.68 0.33 8.65
CA ASN A 57 -8.51 1.36 9.27
C ASN A 57 -9.79 0.85 9.95
N THR A 58 -10.29 -0.34 9.63
CA THR A 58 -11.62 -0.81 10.09
C THR A 58 -11.58 -2.16 10.80
N GLY A 59 -12.69 -2.58 11.43
CA GLY A 59 -12.85 -3.91 12.03
C GLY A 59 -12.71 -3.95 13.55
N ARG A 60 -12.79 -5.16 14.12
CA ARG A 60 -12.90 -5.39 15.57
C ARG A 60 -11.55 -5.43 16.31
N VAL A 61 -10.45 -5.61 15.58
CA VAL A 61 -9.11 -5.68 16.16
C VAL A 61 -8.55 -4.26 16.26
N GLY A 62 -8.07 -3.88 17.46
CA GLY A 62 -7.46 -2.57 17.65
C GLY A 62 -6.21 -2.36 16.78
N HIS A 63 -6.00 -1.13 16.31
CA HIS A 63 -4.91 -0.80 15.38
C HIS A 63 -3.53 -1.24 15.88
N LYS A 64 -3.22 -0.99 17.17
CA LYS A 64 -1.97 -1.41 17.80
C LYS A 64 -1.71 -2.92 17.69
N LEU A 65 -2.75 -3.74 17.85
CA LEU A 65 -2.62 -5.19 17.73
C LEU A 65 -2.44 -5.64 16.28
N LYS A 66 -3.11 -4.98 15.32
CA LYS A 66 -2.86 -5.23 13.89
C LYS A 66 -1.41 -4.99 13.49
N GLU A 67 -0.82 -3.90 13.98
CA GLU A 67 0.58 -3.57 13.69
C GLU A 67 1.55 -4.58 14.30
N ILE A 68 1.29 -5.07 15.52
CA ILE A 68 2.08 -6.15 16.13
C ILE A 68 2.01 -7.42 15.26
N ILE A 69 0.80 -7.81 14.83
CA ILE A 69 0.60 -8.96 13.95
C ILE A 69 1.35 -8.78 12.62
N ARG A 70 1.23 -7.61 12.00
CA ARG A 70 1.90 -7.27 10.73
C ARG A 70 3.42 -7.41 10.84
N VAL A 71 4.03 -6.83 11.86
CA VAL A 71 5.48 -6.91 12.09
C VAL A 71 5.93 -8.35 12.36
N GLN A 72 5.18 -9.11 13.17
CA GLN A 72 5.49 -10.52 13.43
C GLN A 72 5.45 -11.35 12.14
N LEU A 73 4.40 -11.20 11.32
CA LEU A 73 4.27 -11.89 10.04
C LEU A 73 5.41 -11.51 9.08
N SER A 74 5.74 -10.22 8.96
CA SER A 74 6.87 -9.76 8.13
C SER A 74 8.20 -10.39 8.57
N ARG A 75 8.47 -10.47 9.88
CA ARG A 75 9.68 -11.11 10.41
C ARG A 75 9.73 -12.60 10.10
N MET A 76 8.61 -13.31 10.27
CA MET A 76 8.51 -14.75 9.93
C MET A 76 8.76 -14.99 8.44
N ALA A 77 8.30 -14.08 7.59
CA ALA A 77 8.52 -14.12 6.14
C ALA A 77 9.89 -13.57 5.70
N SER A 78 10.74 -13.10 6.62
CA SER A 78 11.99 -12.40 6.30
C SER A 78 11.80 -11.22 5.32
N CYS A 79 10.65 -10.54 5.44
CA CYS A 79 10.34 -9.34 4.66
C CYS A 79 11.04 -8.12 5.28
N VAL A 80 11.89 -7.45 4.49
CA VAL A 80 12.75 -6.34 4.91
C VAL A 80 12.33 -4.98 4.33
N TYR A 81 11.14 -4.91 3.72
CA TYR A 81 10.53 -3.67 3.26
C TYR A 81 9.93 -2.91 4.44
#